data_AF-A0A9N8HP00-F1
#
_entry.id   AF-A0A9N8HP00-F1
#
_cell.length_a   1.000
_cell.length_b   1.000
_cell.length_c   1.000
_cell.angle_alpha   90.00
_cell.angle_beta   90.00
_cell.angle_gamma   90.00
#
_symmetry.space_group_name_H-M   'P 1'
#
loop_
_entity.id
_entity.type
_entity.pdbx_description
1 polymer ?
#
loop_
_entity_poly.entity_id
_entity_poly.type
_entity_poly.pdbx_seq_one_letter_code
_entity_poly.pdbx_strand_id
1 'polypeptide(L)'
;MSAPIWRLYGVPLSQPFRSVAWALLQNQIRFEVQLTVPGATTKIGSRNDAFRSLSKMRSSKIPLLQNTRTGFTIAESPAILAHLCEGTSLYAPPGSTQRATIDSYMHWHHTGTRKLSSFIFPYLRPAEATQVIDQDQQLQAKMAATLKSLENGWFADMTTEKECFLAGGTDPSIADLLAYEEIVQLPMLGLLPQSQLQAEYPKIAAWTERMARLPFHDPVHIAMTELGDVTDTNNEIPLMKRLGAANKAALQALAEAQTNFPTEQDSEATTNSKL
;
A
#
# COMPACT_ATOMS: atom_id res chain seq x y z
N MET A 1 -16.33 24.14 0.14
CA MET A 1 -15.10 23.41 0.54
C MET A 1 -14.10 23.57 -0.59
N SER A 2 -12.89 24.04 -0.33
CA SER A 2 -11.82 24.04 -1.34
C SER A 2 -11.47 22.60 -1.73
N ALA A 3 -11.10 22.38 -2.99
CA ALA A 3 -10.65 21.07 -3.46
C ALA A 3 -9.37 20.64 -2.70
N PRO A 4 -9.16 19.34 -2.44
CA PRO A 4 -7.95 18.88 -1.77
C PRO A 4 -6.71 19.18 -2.61
N ILE A 5 -5.65 19.63 -1.94
CA ILE A 5 -4.39 20.00 -2.61
C ILE A 5 -3.70 18.76 -3.19
N TRP A 6 -3.77 17.64 -2.49
CA TRP A 6 -3.11 16.43 -2.89
C TRP A 6 -4.01 15.58 -3.78
N ARG A 7 -3.47 15.13 -4.90
CA ARG A 7 -4.10 14.14 -5.78
C ARG A 7 -3.23 12.90 -5.84
N LEU A 8 -3.81 11.77 -5.49
CA LEU A 8 -3.17 10.46 -5.54
C LEU A 8 -3.66 9.69 -6.77
N TYR A 9 -2.77 9.46 -7.72
CA TYR A 9 -3.07 8.71 -8.93
C TYR A 9 -2.79 7.22 -8.71
N GLY A 10 -3.78 6.37 -8.98
CA GLY A 10 -3.62 4.91 -8.88
C GLY A 10 -4.94 4.16 -8.78
N VAL A 11 -4.90 2.95 -8.24
CA VAL A 11 -6.09 2.14 -7.97
C VAL A 11 -6.02 1.58 -6.54
N PRO A 12 -7.15 1.51 -5.81
CA PRO A 12 -7.19 0.97 -4.44
C PRO A 12 -6.63 -0.45 -4.25
N LEU A 13 -6.67 -1.31 -5.28
CA LEU A 13 -6.07 -2.66 -5.20
C LEU A 13 -4.54 -2.67 -5.31
N SER A 14 -3.91 -1.57 -5.68
CA SER A 14 -2.46 -1.49 -5.79
C SER A 14 -1.83 -1.35 -4.40
N GLN A 15 -0.94 -2.27 -4.04
CA GLN A 15 -0.21 -2.27 -2.77
C GLN A 15 0.53 -0.94 -2.51
N PRO A 16 1.34 -0.40 -3.45
CA PRO A 16 2.01 0.87 -3.22
C PRO A 16 1.05 2.07 -3.18
N PHE A 17 -0.15 1.98 -3.77
CA PHE A 17 -1.17 3.02 -3.61
C PHE A 17 -1.72 3.00 -2.18
N ARG A 18 -2.05 1.82 -1.65
CA ARG A 18 -2.59 1.68 -0.30
C ARG A 18 -1.62 2.15 0.77
N SER A 19 -0.32 1.86 0.66
CA SER A 19 0.66 2.37 1.62
C SER A 19 0.67 3.91 1.67
N VAL A 20 0.61 4.57 0.51
CA VAL A 20 0.54 6.04 0.42
C VAL A 20 -0.80 6.57 0.93
N ALA A 21 -1.92 5.96 0.56
CA ALA A 21 -3.25 6.34 1.04
C ALA A 21 -3.34 6.21 2.56
N TRP A 22 -2.77 5.14 3.13
CA TRP A 22 -2.73 4.93 4.56
C TRP A 22 -1.90 5.99 5.27
N ALA A 23 -0.72 6.33 4.74
CA ALA A 23 0.10 7.41 5.29
C ALA A 23 -0.60 8.78 5.23
N LEU A 24 -1.33 9.07 4.15
CA LEU A 24 -2.14 10.29 4.05
C LEU A 24 -3.21 10.33 5.15
N LEU A 25 -3.94 9.23 5.37
CA LEU A 25 -4.97 9.15 6.41
C LEU A 25 -4.38 9.22 7.83
N GLN A 26 -3.29 8.50 8.10
CA GLN A 26 -2.59 8.54 9.41
C GLN A 26 -2.14 9.96 9.76
N ASN A 27 -1.69 10.74 8.77
CA ASN A 27 -1.29 12.14 8.94
C ASN A 27 -2.45 13.13 8.78
N GLN A 28 -3.69 12.66 8.63
CA GLN A 28 -4.89 13.48 8.42
C GLN A 28 -4.79 14.46 7.25
N ILE A 29 -4.05 14.07 6.20
CA ILE A 29 -3.86 14.86 4.98
C ILE A 29 -5.00 14.54 4.02
N ARG A 30 -5.80 15.55 3.65
CA ARG A 30 -6.85 15.40 2.64
C ARG A 30 -6.30 15.20 1.24
N PHE A 31 -6.91 14.29 0.48
CA PHE A 31 -6.52 13.99 -0.89
C PHE A 31 -7.69 13.55 -1.76
N GLU A 32 -7.58 13.82 -3.05
CA GLU A 32 -8.43 13.27 -4.11
C GLU A 32 -7.76 12.04 -4.73
N VAL A 33 -8.53 10.98 -4.98
CA VAL A 33 -8.05 9.84 -5.78
C VAL A 33 -8.37 10.08 -7.25
N GLN A 34 -7.33 10.12 -8.08
CA GLN A 34 -7.48 10.08 -9.54
C GLN A 34 -7.25 8.65 -10.03
N LEU A 35 -8.35 7.95 -10.34
CA LEU A 35 -8.28 6.56 -10.79
C LEU A 35 -7.36 6.45 -12.03
N THR A 36 -6.31 5.65 -11.90
CA THR A 36 -5.29 5.44 -12.93
C THR A 36 -4.97 3.96 -13.07
N VAL A 37 -5.51 3.31 -14.09
CA VAL A 37 -5.42 1.87 -14.33
C VAL A 37 -4.01 1.49 -14.80
N PRO A 38 -3.27 0.65 -14.05
CA PRO A 38 -1.91 0.28 -14.39
C PRO A 38 -1.86 -0.54 -15.69
N GLY A 39 -1.05 -0.09 -16.64
CA GLY A 39 -0.82 -0.78 -17.92
C GLY A 39 -1.79 -0.40 -19.04
N ALA A 40 -2.89 0.29 -18.75
CA ALA A 40 -3.83 0.74 -19.77
C ALA A 40 -3.31 1.97 -20.53
N THR A 41 -3.70 2.10 -21.80
CA THR A 41 -3.38 3.25 -22.69
C THR A 41 -4.52 4.27 -22.81
N THR A 42 -5.70 3.94 -22.29
CA THR A 42 -6.88 4.83 -22.26
C THR A 42 -6.61 6.09 -21.44
N LYS A 43 -7.53 7.07 -21.46
CA LYS A 43 -7.33 8.35 -20.73
C LYS A 43 -7.11 8.19 -19.22
N ILE A 44 -7.62 7.11 -18.63
CA ILE A 44 -7.43 6.76 -17.22
C ILE A 44 -6.28 5.78 -17.02
N GLY A 45 -5.44 5.54 -18.02
CA GLY A 45 -4.41 4.51 -18.02
C GLY A 45 -3.02 5.05 -17.71
N SER A 46 -2.20 4.27 -17.00
CA SER A 46 -0.85 4.69 -16.63
C SER A 46 0.13 4.75 -17.80
N ARG A 47 -0.18 4.16 -18.97
CA ARG A 47 0.62 4.27 -20.20
C ARG A 47 0.19 5.45 -21.08
N ASN A 48 -0.84 6.19 -20.69
CA ASN A 48 -1.31 7.37 -21.41
C ASN A 48 -0.30 8.51 -21.28
N ASP A 49 -0.06 9.25 -22.37
CA ASP A 49 0.88 10.38 -22.37
C ASP A 49 0.51 11.50 -21.40
N ALA A 50 -0.79 11.76 -21.20
CA ALA A 50 -1.23 12.76 -20.24
C ALA A 50 -0.77 12.40 -18.82
N PHE A 51 -0.90 11.12 -18.41
CA PHE A 51 -0.39 10.67 -17.12
C PHE A 51 1.14 10.70 -17.06
N ARG A 52 1.82 10.15 -18.06
CA ARG A 52 3.29 10.10 -18.08
C ARG A 52 3.91 11.49 -18.01
N SER A 53 3.29 12.48 -18.66
CA SER A 53 3.75 13.88 -18.67
C SER A 53 3.70 14.56 -17.30
N LEU A 54 2.97 14.00 -16.31
CA LEU A 54 2.92 14.55 -14.96
C LEU A 54 4.27 14.43 -14.24
N SER A 55 5.08 13.42 -14.56
CA SER A 55 6.38 13.20 -13.92
C SER A 55 7.55 13.43 -14.89
N LYS A 56 8.66 14.00 -14.40
CA LYS A 56 9.88 14.18 -15.20
C LYS A 56 10.45 12.85 -15.72
N MET A 57 10.24 11.76 -14.98
CA MET A 57 10.67 10.40 -15.36
C MET A 57 9.83 9.79 -16.49
N ARG A 58 8.69 10.40 -16.84
CA ARG A 58 7.68 9.83 -17.76
C ARG A 58 7.27 8.40 -17.42
N SER A 59 7.20 8.11 -16.12
CA SER A 59 6.90 6.78 -15.59
C SER A 59 5.46 6.36 -15.92
N SER A 60 5.28 5.08 -16.21
CA SER A 60 3.95 4.46 -16.32
C SER A 60 3.54 3.69 -15.06
N LYS A 61 4.28 3.87 -13.97
CA LYS A 61 4.00 3.24 -12.67
C LYS A 61 3.06 4.10 -11.84
N ILE A 62 2.34 3.43 -10.95
CA ILE A 62 1.51 4.03 -9.91
C ILE A 62 2.01 3.56 -8.54
N PRO A 63 1.78 4.33 -7.46
CA PRO A 63 1.11 5.62 -7.45
C PRO A 63 1.99 6.78 -7.93
N LEU A 64 1.34 7.89 -8.24
CA LEU A 64 1.94 9.23 -8.35
C LEU A 64 1.19 10.16 -7.40
N LEU A 65 1.91 10.95 -6.60
CA LEU A 65 1.31 11.99 -5.78
C LEU A 65 1.56 13.35 -6.45
N GLN A 66 0.53 14.20 -6.53
CA GLN A 66 0.63 15.54 -7.08
C GLN A 66 0.06 16.57 -6.11
N ASN A 67 0.80 17.66 -5.90
CA ASN A 67 0.26 18.90 -5.35
C ASN A 67 -0.41 19.67 -6.50
N THR A 68 -1.75 19.75 -6.49
CA THR A 68 -2.55 20.33 -7.57
C THR A 68 -2.40 21.84 -7.67
N ARG A 69 -1.94 22.52 -6.61
CA ARG A 69 -1.69 23.97 -6.59
C ARG A 69 -0.36 24.33 -7.23
N THR A 70 0.71 23.60 -6.90
CA THR A 70 2.07 23.91 -7.39
C THR A 70 2.46 23.12 -8.63
N GLY A 71 1.71 22.06 -8.97
CA GLY A 71 2.07 21.11 -10.01
C GLY A 71 3.23 20.18 -9.62
N PHE A 72 3.74 20.26 -8.38
CA PHE A 72 4.80 19.38 -7.89
C PHE A 72 4.31 17.93 -7.84
N THR A 73 5.15 17.00 -8.32
CA THR A 73 4.83 15.57 -8.35
C THR A 73 5.93 14.73 -7.75
N ILE A 74 5.54 13.65 -7.08
CA ILE A 74 6.44 12.62 -6.56
C ILE A 74 5.98 11.26 -7.09
N ALA A 75 6.92 10.49 -7.62
CA ALA A 75 6.75 9.10 -8.00
C ALA A 75 7.54 8.20 -7.05
N GLU A 76 7.31 6.89 -7.14
CA GLU A 76 7.88 5.85 -6.26
C GLU A 76 7.31 5.94 -4.82
N SER A 77 6.55 4.93 -4.40
CA SER A 77 5.86 4.96 -3.11
C SER A 77 6.78 5.20 -1.90
N PRO A 78 8.01 4.66 -1.80
CA PRO A 78 8.88 4.97 -0.66
C PRO A 78 9.28 6.45 -0.60
N ALA A 79 9.50 7.09 -1.74
CA ALA A 79 9.82 8.52 -1.80
C ALA A 79 8.60 9.38 -1.45
N ILE A 80 7.40 8.97 -1.87
CA ILE A 80 6.14 9.62 -1.47
C ILE A 80 5.95 9.52 0.05
N LEU A 81 6.13 8.32 0.62
CA LEU A 81 6.02 8.08 2.06
C LEU A 81 7.02 8.94 2.86
N ALA A 82 8.29 8.96 2.44
CA ALA A 82 9.32 9.78 3.08
C ALA A 82 8.96 11.27 3.07
N HIS A 83 8.43 11.79 1.96
CA HIS A 83 8.01 13.19 1.87
C HIS A 83 6.79 13.51 2.76
N LEU A 84 5.77 12.64 2.75
CA LEU A 84 4.54 12.85 3.51
C LEU A 84 4.76 12.73 5.02
N CYS A 85 5.67 11.86 5.44
CA CYS A 85 5.87 11.53 6.85
C CYS A 85 7.07 12.24 7.48
N GLU A 86 7.79 13.11 6.76
CA GLU A 86 8.91 13.87 7.34
C GLU A 86 8.43 14.72 8.54
N GLY A 87 9.11 14.59 9.68
CA GLY A 87 8.74 15.26 10.93
C GLY A 87 7.55 14.64 11.68
N THR A 88 7.04 13.49 11.23
CA THR A 88 5.95 12.74 11.90
C THR A 88 6.52 11.58 12.73
N SER A 89 5.70 10.94 13.57
CA SER A 89 6.11 9.73 14.30
C SER A 89 6.38 8.54 13.38
N LEU A 90 5.82 8.52 12.16
CA LEU A 90 6.00 7.43 11.20
C LEU A 90 7.38 7.44 10.52
N TYR A 91 8.12 8.55 10.60
CA TYR A 91 9.44 8.65 9.99
C TYR A 91 10.43 9.29 10.95
N ALA A 92 11.34 8.44 11.46
CA ALA A 92 12.29 8.83 12.48
C ALA A 92 13.12 10.07 12.07
N PRO A 93 13.57 10.88 13.05
CA PRO A 93 14.31 12.11 12.77
C PRO A 93 15.54 11.88 11.89
N PRO A 94 15.84 12.81 10.96
CA PRO A 94 17.05 12.76 10.14
C PRO A 94 18.32 12.52 10.98
N GLY A 95 19.18 11.62 10.51
CA GLY A 95 20.45 11.29 11.17
C GLY A 95 20.37 10.30 12.33
N SER A 96 19.18 9.88 12.75
CA SER A 96 19.04 8.82 13.77
C SER A 96 19.36 7.43 13.20
N THR A 97 19.80 6.50 14.05
CA THR A 97 19.98 5.09 13.66
C THR A 97 18.66 4.47 13.20
N GLN A 98 17.54 4.82 13.84
CA GLN A 98 16.21 4.35 13.45
C GLN A 98 15.85 4.79 12.02
N ARG A 99 16.15 6.04 11.67
CA ARG A 99 15.99 6.57 10.30
C ARG A 99 16.79 5.75 9.30
N ALA A 100 18.06 5.47 9.60
CA ALA A 100 18.91 4.64 8.74
C ALA A 100 18.36 3.21 8.56
N THR A 101 17.82 2.60 9.61
CA THR A 101 17.20 1.26 9.52
C THR A 101 15.92 1.27 8.67
N ILE A 102 15.06 2.27 8.84
CA ILE A 102 13.85 2.45 8.02
C ILE A 102 14.23 2.63 6.55
N ASP A 103 15.18 3.52 6.25
CA ASP A 103 15.63 3.77 4.88
C ASP A 103 16.25 2.53 4.25
N SER A 104 17.06 1.77 5.02
CA SER A 104 17.62 0.48 4.59
C SER A 104 16.53 -0.52 4.19
N TYR A 105 15.47 -0.65 5.00
CA TYR A 105 14.33 -1.49 4.64
C TYR A 105 13.64 -1.00 3.36
N MET A 106 13.33 0.30 3.27
CA MET A 106 12.62 0.87 2.12
C MET A 106 13.37 0.66 0.80
N HIS A 107 14.70 0.80 0.81
CA HIS A 107 15.51 0.51 -0.37
C HIS A 107 15.57 -0.99 -0.68
N TRP A 108 15.75 -1.84 0.33
CA TRP A 108 15.77 -3.29 0.16
C TRP A 108 14.43 -3.84 -0.34
N HIS A 109 13.31 -3.28 0.11
CA HIS A 109 11.94 -3.71 -0.17
C HIS A 109 11.69 -3.97 -1.66
N HIS A 110 12.22 -3.13 -2.55
CA HIS A 110 12.07 -3.26 -4.00
C HIS A 110 12.57 -4.61 -4.55
N THR A 111 13.59 -5.19 -3.93
CA THR A 111 14.19 -6.48 -4.31
C THR A 111 13.90 -7.59 -3.30
N GLY A 112 13.28 -7.25 -2.18
CA GLY A 112 12.84 -8.14 -1.11
C GLY A 112 11.33 -8.36 -1.12
N THR A 113 10.63 -7.78 -0.14
CA THR A 113 9.19 -7.95 0.10
C THR A 113 8.32 -7.73 -1.14
N ARG A 114 8.68 -6.76 -2.01
CA ARG A 114 7.89 -6.43 -3.20
C ARG A 114 7.72 -7.61 -4.17
N LYS A 115 8.58 -8.63 -4.10
CA LYS A 115 8.42 -9.88 -4.87
C LYS A 115 7.07 -10.55 -4.64
N LEU A 116 6.50 -10.43 -3.43
CA LEU A 116 5.18 -11.00 -3.09
C LEU A 116 4.07 -10.47 -4.01
N SER A 117 4.13 -9.20 -4.43
CA SER A 117 3.17 -8.61 -5.35
C SER A 117 3.04 -9.30 -6.69
N SER A 118 4.08 -10.03 -7.13
CA SER A 118 4.04 -10.70 -8.42
C SER A 118 3.10 -11.92 -8.40
N PHE A 119 2.83 -12.48 -7.22
CA PHE A 119 2.07 -13.72 -7.08
C PHE A 119 0.56 -13.54 -7.26
N ILE A 120 0.07 -12.31 -7.14
CA ILE A 120 -1.35 -12.01 -7.38
C ILE A 120 -1.67 -11.75 -8.86
N PHE A 121 -0.69 -11.38 -9.69
CA PHE A 121 -0.95 -11.01 -11.08
C PHE A 121 -1.64 -12.09 -11.93
N PRO A 122 -1.30 -13.39 -11.81
CA PRO A 122 -1.99 -14.43 -12.58
C PRO A 122 -3.50 -14.48 -12.31
N TYR A 123 -3.89 -14.19 -11.07
CA TYR A 123 -5.29 -14.20 -10.64
C TYR A 123 -6.05 -12.94 -11.07
N LEU A 124 -5.38 -11.78 -11.09
CA LEU A 124 -5.99 -10.52 -11.50
C LEU A 124 -6.03 -10.31 -13.02
N ARG A 125 -5.14 -10.99 -13.76
CA ARG A 125 -4.99 -10.88 -15.21
C ARG A 125 -4.82 -12.25 -15.86
N PRO A 126 -5.81 -13.16 -15.73
CA PRO A 126 -5.69 -14.52 -16.24
C PRO A 126 -5.47 -14.58 -17.75
N ALA A 127 -5.99 -13.60 -18.50
CA ALA A 127 -5.78 -13.51 -19.96
C ALA A 127 -4.32 -13.18 -20.36
N GLU A 128 -3.53 -12.61 -19.44
CA GLU A 128 -2.10 -12.31 -19.65
C GLU A 128 -1.20 -13.42 -19.06
N ALA A 129 -1.75 -14.35 -18.29
CA ALA A 129 -1.02 -15.44 -17.65
C ALA A 129 -0.98 -16.68 -18.57
N THR A 130 0.19 -16.98 -19.14
CA THR A 130 0.40 -18.20 -19.94
C THR A 130 0.41 -19.44 -19.04
N GLN A 131 -0.63 -20.29 -19.11
CA GLN A 131 -0.81 -21.59 -18.43
C GLN A 131 -0.60 -21.59 -16.90
N VAL A 132 -1.72 -21.50 -16.17
CA VAL A 132 -1.83 -21.30 -14.71
C VAL A 132 -1.38 -22.50 -13.86
N ILE A 133 -1.42 -23.73 -14.37
CA ILE A 133 -1.28 -24.94 -13.53
C ILE A 133 0.18 -25.25 -13.15
N ASP A 134 1.12 -25.23 -14.10
CA ASP A 134 2.57 -25.45 -13.82
C ASP A 134 3.21 -24.24 -13.11
N GLN A 135 2.58 -23.07 -13.24
CA GLN A 135 3.02 -21.85 -12.58
C GLN A 135 2.70 -21.88 -11.09
N ASP A 136 1.58 -22.48 -10.68
CA ASP A 136 1.10 -22.38 -9.29
C ASP A 136 2.07 -23.00 -8.28
N GLN A 137 2.55 -24.23 -8.48
CA GLN A 137 3.52 -24.84 -7.56
C GLN A 137 4.83 -24.05 -7.47
N GLN A 138 5.35 -23.54 -8.59
CA GLN A 138 6.56 -22.72 -8.58
C GLN A 138 6.33 -21.35 -7.92
N LEU A 139 5.14 -20.77 -8.10
CA LEU A 139 4.72 -19.52 -7.48
C LEU A 139 4.65 -19.68 -5.96
N GLN A 140 3.98 -20.74 -5.51
CA GLN A 140 3.85 -21.12 -4.10
C GLN A 140 5.23 -21.36 -3.46
N ALA A 141 6.12 -22.10 -4.12
CA ALA A 141 7.49 -22.32 -3.63
C ALA A 141 8.29 -21.00 -3.52
N LYS A 142 8.19 -20.10 -4.51
CA LYS A 142 8.82 -18.77 -4.49
C LYS A 142 8.23 -17.87 -3.40
N MET A 143 6.93 -17.96 -3.17
CA MET A 143 6.23 -17.24 -2.11
C MET A 143 6.69 -17.72 -0.74
N ALA A 144 6.65 -19.03 -0.48
CA ALA A 144 7.15 -19.62 0.75
C ALA A 144 8.63 -19.27 1.01
N ALA A 145 9.48 -19.33 -0.02
CA ALA A 145 10.88 -18.93 0.09
C ALA A 145 11.04 -17.43 0.47
N THR A 146 10.21 -16.55 -0.10
CA THR A 146 10.23 -15.12 0.19
C THR A 146 9.76 -14.85 1.63
N LEU A 147 8.65 -15.47 2.06
CA LEU A 147 8.13 -15.34 3.43
C LEU A 147 9.12 -15.91 4.46
N LYS A 148 9.72 -17.07 4.19
CA LYS A 148 10.76 -17.64 5.05
C LYS A 148 11.99 -16.73 5.15
N SER A 149 12.38 -16.07 4.07
CA SER A 149 13.47 -15.08 4.11
C SER A 149 13.11 -13.84 4.92
N LEU A 150 11.85 -13.41 4.91
CA LEU A 150 11.38 -12.29 5.73
C LEU A 150 11.33 -12.69 7.22
N GLU A 151 10.69 -13.82 7.53
CA GLU A 151 10.53 -14.39 8.88
C GLU A 151 11.88 -14.55 9.61
N ASN A 152 12.90 -14.99 8.87
CA ASN A 152 14.27 -15.18 9.39
C ASN A 152 15.20 -13.99 9.18
N GLY A 153 14.73 -12.92 8.52
CA GLY A 153 15.50 -11.74 8.18
C GLY A 153 14.96 -10.52 8.90
N TRP A 154 14.20 -9.67 8.21
CA TRP A 154 13.64 -8.44 8.77
C TRP A 154 12.71 -8.64 9.97
N PHE A 155 12.16 -9.85 10.13
CA PHE A 155 11.35 -10.23 11.28
C PHE A 155 12.11 -11.06 12.32
N ALA A 156 13.41 -11.35 12.12
CA ALA A 156 14.16 -12.30 12.95
C ALA A 156 14.13 -11.97 14.44
N ASP A 157 14.28 -10.68 14.78
CA ASP A 157 14.35 -10.17 16.15
C ASP A 157 12.96 -9.90 16.77
N MET A 158 11.88 -10.12 16.01
CA MET A 158 10.53 -10.04 16.53
C MET A 158 10.16 -11.33 17.28
N THR A 159 9.38 -11.18 18.35
CA THR A 159 8.76 -12.32 19.05
C THR A 159 7.26 -12.10 19.12
N THR A 160 6.49 -13.16 19.39
CA THR A 160 5.04 -13.08 19.61
C THR A 160 4.70 -12.37 20.92
N GLU A 161 5.64 -12.28 21.86
CA GLU A 161 5.50 -11.64 23.17
C GLU A 161 5.90 -10.17 23.17
N LYS A 162 6.79 -9.77 22.24
CA LYS A 162 7.28 -8.41 22.11
C LYS A 162 6.52 -7.69 21.01
N GLU A 163 5.67 -6.74 21.39
CA GLU A 163 5.04 -5.82 20.45
C GLU A 163 6.11 -4.92 19.82
N CYS A 164 6.53 -5.28 18.61
CA CYS A 164 7.50 -4.53 17.82
C CYS A 164 7.08 -4.46 16.36
N PHE A 165 7.61 -3.45 15.71
CA PHE A 165 7.37 -3.14 14.31
C PHE A 165 8.67 -3.34 13.51
N LEU A 166 8.51 -3.37 12.20
CA LEU A 166 9.60 -3.52 11.26
C LEU A 166 10.64 -2.43 11.48
N ALA A 167 11.90 -2.73 11.12
CA ALA A 167 13.02 -1.84 11.41
C ALA A 167 13.25 -1.56 12.91
N GLY A 168 12.75 -2.42 13.82
CA GLY A 168 13.16 -2.46 15.22
C GLY A 168 12.47 -1.46 16.16
N GLY A 169 11.43 -0.77 15.69
CA GLY A 169 10.66 0.20 16.48
C GLY A 169 9.62 -0.43 17.40
N THR A 170 9.25 0.30 18.46
CA THR A 170 8.06 0.01 19.29
C THR A 170 6.78 0.62 18.72
N ASP A 171 6.93 1.58 17.81
CA ASP A 171 5.85 2.24 17.08
C ASP A 171 5.96 1.91 15.58
N PRO A 172 4.84 1.92 14.83
CA PRO A 172 4.87 1.67 13.40
C PRO A 172 5.60 2.79 12.65
N SER A 173 6.18 2.43 11.52
CA SER A 173 6.88 3.36 10.63
C SER A 173 6.41 3.24 9.19
N ILE A 174 6.91 4.11 8.31
CA ILE A 174 6.69 3.97 6.86
C ILE A 174 7.26 2.67 6.28
N ALA A 175 8.22 2.02 6.94
CA ALA A 175 8.67 0.69 6.56
C ALA A 175 7.55 -0.35 6.74
N ASP A 176 6.80 -0.26 7.84
CA ASP A 176 5.66 -1.13 8.13
C ASP A 176 4.51 -0.91 7.14
N LEU A 177 4.12 0.35 6.92
CA LEU A 177 3.06 0.69 5.95
C LEU A 177 3.40 0.19 4.55
N LEU A 178 4.67 0.23 4.16
CA LEU A 178 5.12 -0.27 2.87
C LEU A 178 5.15 -1.81 2.82
N ALA A 179 5.60 -2.46 3.88
CA ALA A 179 5.69 -3.92 3.98
C ALA A 179 4.32 -4.59 4.02
N TYR A 180 3.39 -4.01 4.78
CA TYR A 180 2.11 -4.62 5.12
C TYR A 180 1.30 -4.92 3.87
N GLU A 181 1.27 -3.97 2.95
CA GLU A 181 0.49 -4.05 1.73
C GLU A 181 0.90 -5.20 0.81
N GLU A 182 2.15 -5.65 0.92
CA GLU A 182 2.67 -6.78 0.16
C GLU A 182 2.31 -8.14 0.79
N ILE A 183 2.21 -8.19 2.12
CA ILE A 183 2.01 -9.42 2.88
C ILE A 183 0.53 -9.68 3.12
N VAL A 184 -0.22 -8.69 3.60
CA VAL A 184 -1.62 -8.83 4.03
C VAL A 184 -2.54 -9.28 2.88
N GLN A 185 -2.20 -8.92 1.64
CA GLN A 185 -2.99 -9.32 0.47
C GLN A 185 -3.04 -10.85 0.29
N LEU A 186 -2.03 -11.58 0.75
CA LEU A 186 -1.93 -13.03 0.55
C LEU A 186 -3.10 -13.76 1.23
N PRO A 187 -3.35 -13.56 2.55
CA PRO A 187 -4.54 -14.10 3.18
C PRO A 187 -5.83 -13.42 2.74
N MET A 188 -5.85 -12.09 2.56
CA MET A 188 -7.10 -11.39 2.21
C MET A 188 -7.67 -11.80 0.85
N LEU A 189 -6.83 -12.28 -0.07
CA LEU A 189 -7.22 -12.65 -1.42
C LEU A 189 -7.10 -14.16 -1.69
N GLY A 190 -6.90 -14.96 -0.64
CA GLY A 190 -6.94 -16.43 -0.69
C GLY A 190 -5.67 -17.12 -1.19
N LEU A 191 -4.58 -16.38 -1.44
CA LEU A 191 -3.32 -16.95 -1.92
C LEU A 191 -2.56 -17.75 -0.84
N LEU A 192 -2.77 -17.41 0.44
CA LEU A 192 -2.17 -18.10 1.59
C LEU A 192 -3.17 -18.10 2.75
N PRO A 193 -3.70 -19.25 3.19
CA PRO A 193 -4.62 -19.30 4.32
C PRO A 193 -4.03 -18.64 5.58
N GLN A 194 -4.84 -17.88 6.32
CA GLN A 194 -4.40 -17.22 7.57
C GLN A 194 -3.84 -18.23 8.59
N SER A 195 -4.44 -19.43 8.67
CA SER A 195 -3.95 -20.50 9.54
C SER A 195 -2.56 -21.00 9.15
N GLN A 196 -2.25 -21.05 7.85
CA GLN A 196 -0.92 -21.41 7.36
C GLN A 196 0.08 -20.30 7.64
N LEU A 197 -0.30 -19.03 7.46
CA LEU A 197 0.53 -17.89 7.82
C LEU A 197 0.92 -17.94 9.30
N GLN A 198 -0.04 -18.21 10.18
CA GLN A 198 0.17 -18.34 11.63
C GLN A 198 1.07 -19.53 11.99
N ALA A 199 0.89 -20.68 11.33
CA ALA A 199 1.64 -21.90 11.65
C ALA A 199 3.10 -21.84 11.16
N GLU A 200 3.35 -21.30 9.97
CA GLU A 200 4.67 -21.32 9.33
C GLU A 200 5.48 -20.04 9.53
N TYR A 201 4.81 -18.89 9.71
CA TYR A 201 5.41 -17.55 9.80
C TYR A 201 4.84 -16.76 10.99
N PRO A 202 4.97 -17.28 12.22
CA PRO A 202 4.29 -16.72 13.40
C PRO A 202 4.68 -15.26 13.72
N LYS A 203 5.90 -14.82 13.40
CA LYS A 203 6.32 -13.44 13.66
C LYS A 203 5.66 -12.47 12.68
N ILE A 204 5.64 -12.84 11.40
CA ILE A 204 4.88 -12.11 10.38
C ILE A 204 3.40 -12.08 10.75
N ALA A 205 2.81 -13.22 11.13
CA ALA A 205 1.40 -13.29 11.51
C ALA A 205 1.07 -12.34 12.68
N ALA A 206 1.82 -12.42 13.78
CA ALA A 206 1.63 -11.54 14.93
C ALA A 206 1.82 -10.05 14.57
N TRP A 207 2.79 -9.72 13.70
CA TRP A 207 2.95 -8.36 13.20
C TRP A 207 1.78 -7.91 12.32
N THR A 208 1.25 -8.76 11.44
CA THR A 208 0.08 -8.40 10.62
C THR A 208 -1.16 -8.13 11.46
N GLU A 209 -1.34 -8.87 12.56
CA GLU A 209 -2.42 -8.63 13.52
C GLU A 209 -2.26 -7.29 14.26
N ARG A 210 -1.03 -6.89 14.59
CA ARG A 210 -0.75 -5.55 15.15
C ARG A 210 -1.05 -4.45 14.15
N MET A 211 -0.60 -4.60 12.90
CA MET A 211 -0.84 -3.64 11.83
C MET A 211 -2.33 -3.46 11.51
N ALA A 212 -3.12 -4.53 11.57
CA ALA A 212 -4.57 -4.48 11.36
C ALA A 212 -5.32 -3.64 12.40
N ARG A 213 -4.72 -3.39 13.57
CA ARG A 213 -5.30 -2.56 14.64
C ARG A 213 -4.99 -1.07 14.48
N LEU A 214 -4.14 -0.69 13.54
CA LEU A 214 -3.79 0.72 13.33
C LEU A 214 -4.99 1.50 12.77
N PRO A 215 -5.10 2.81 13.09
CA PRO A 215 -6.15 3.66 12.54
C PRO A 215 -6.23 3.59 11.02
N PHE A 216 -7.45 3.73 10.47
CA PHE A 216 -7.69 3.77 9.03
C PHE A 216 -7.28 2.50 8.25
N HIS A 217 -7.01 1.38 8.93
CA HIS A 217 -6.78 0.09 8.26
C HIS A 217 -7.95 -0.27 7.34
N ASP A 218 -9.17 -0.38 7.87
CA ASP A 218 -10.31 -0.88 7.10
C ASP A 218 -10.67 -0.01 5.88
N PRO A 219 -10.73 1.34 5.97
CA PRO A 219 -10.98 2.18 4.80
C PRO A 219 -9.97 2.02 3.67
N VAL A 220 -8.70 1.75 3.99
CA VAL A 220 -7.64 1.53 3.00
C VAL A 220 -7.74 0.14 2.36
N HIS A 221 -8.16 -0.87 3.14
CA HIS A 221 -8.09 -2.28 2.75
C HIS A 221 -9.42 -2.85 2.24
N ILE A 222 -10.53 -2.10 2.33
CA ILE A 222 -11.88 -2.55 1.92
C ILE A 222 -11.95 -3.09 0.50
N ALA A 223 -11.14 -2.56 -0.44
CA ALA A 223 -11.08 -3.10 -1.80
C ALA A 223 -10.70 -4.59 -1.85
N MET A 224 -9.83 -5.06 -0.94
CA MET A 224 -9.44 -6.47 -0.92
C MET A 224 -10.54 -7.33 -0.28
N THR A 225 -11.16 -6.84 0.81
CA THR A 225 -12.30 -7.52 1.44
C THR A 225 -13.47 -7.70 0.45
N GLU A 226 -13.80 -6.65 -0.29
CA GLU A 226 -14.86 -6.66 -1.31
C GLU A 226 -14.49 -7.48 -2.53
N LEU A 227 -13.20 -7.51 -2.91
CA LEU A 227 -12.74 -8.38 -3.97
C LEU A 227 -12.88 -9.85 -3.55
N GLY A 228 -12.52 -10.18 -2.31
CA GLY A 228 -12.55 -11.52 -1.75
C GLY A 228 -11.51 -12.47 -2.36
N ASP A 229 -11.65 -13.76 -2.07
CA ASP A 229 -10.76 -14.82 -2.55
C ASP A 229 -10.72 -14.86 -4.09
N VAL A 230 -9.56 -14.54 -4.68
CA VAL A 230 -9.36 -14.53 -6.14
C VAL A 230 -8.97 -15.91 -6.68
N THR A 231 -8.74 -16.88 -5.79
CA THR A 231 -8.45 -18.28 -6.10
C THR A 231 -9.72 -19.13 -6.15
N ASP A 232 -10.83 -18.65 -5.58
CA ASP A 232 -12.13 -19.34 -5.63
C ASP A 232 -12.68 -19.39 -7.06
N THR A 233 -12.55 -20.57 -7.68
CA THR A 233 -13.04 -20.88 -9.02
C THR A 233 -14.55 -21.11 -9.08
N ASN A 234 -15.23 -21.20 -7.93
CA ASN A 234 -16.69 -21.37 -7.86
C ASN A 234 -17.43 -20.03 -7.83
N ASN A 235 -16.72 -18.89 -7.78
CA ASN A 235 -17.34 -17.58 -7.75
C ASN A 235 -17.99 -17.25 -9.11
N GLU A 236 -19.32 -17.24 -9.15
CA GLU A 236 -20.10 -16.98 -10.37
C GLU A 236 -20.05 -15.51 -10.83
N ILE A 237 -19.61 -14.58 -9.96
CA ILE A 237 -19.51 -13.16 -10.30
C ILE A 237 -18.20 -12.93 -11.08
N PRO A 238 -18.25 -12.41 -12.32
CA PRO A 238 -17.05 -12.16 -13.11
C PRO A 238 -16.05 -11.27 -12.37
N LEU A 239 -14.76 -11.62 -12.42
CA LEU A 239 -13.67 -10.90 -11.76
C LEU A 239 -13.71 -9.39 -12.06
N MET A 240 -13.95 -8.99 -13.31
CA MET A 240 -14.03 -7.56 -13.67
C MET A 240 -15.16 -6.81 -12.96
N LYS A 241 -16.29 -7.48 -12.69
CA LYS A 241 -17.40 -6.90 -11.92
C LYS A 241 -17.04 -6.76 -10.44
N ARG A 242 -16.37 -7.78 -9.87
CA ARG A 242 -15.82 -7.74 -8.50
C ARG A 242 -14.80 -6.62 -8.33
N LEU A 243 -13.85 -6.49 -9.26
CA LEU A 243 -12.86 -5.40 -9.31
C LEU A 243 -13.51 -4.02 -9.38
N GLY A 244 -14.58 -3.88 -10.18
CA GLY A 244 -15.35 -2.63 -10.25
C GLY A 244 -16.02 -2.27 -8.93
N ALA A 245 -16.67 -3.24 -8.28
CA ALA A 245 -17.30 -3.06 -6.97
C ALA A 245 -16.29 -2.71 -5.88
N ALA A 246 -15.18 -3.46 -5.80
CA ALA A 246 -14.09 -3.23 -4.87
C ALA A 246 -13.48 -1.81 -4.98
N ASN A 247 -13.20 -1.37 -6.21
CA ASN A 247 -12.69 -0.01 -6.42
C ASN A 247 -13.71 1.05 -5.99
N LYS A 248 -15.00 0.86 -6.30
CA LYS A 248 -16.05 1.79 -5.89
C LYS A 248 -16.16 1.90 -4.37
N ALA A 249 -16.18 0.76 -3.67
CA ALA A 249 -16.24 0.71 -2.21
C ALA A 249 -15.05 1.42 -1.56
N ALA A 250 -13.84 1.19 -2.06
CA ALA A 250 -12.65 1.85 -1.52
C ALA A 250 -12.61 3.35 -1.80
N LEU A 251 -13.01 3.81 -3.00
CA LEU A 251 -13.09 5.25 -3.27
C LEU A 251 -14.08 5.95 -2.32
N GLN A 252 -15.20 5.30 -2.02
CA GLN A 252 -16.17 5.80 -1.04
C GLN A 252 -15.58 5.82 0.37
N ALA A 253 -14.99 4.72 0.83
CA ALA A 253 -14.42 4.61 2.18
C ALA A 253 -13.27 5.62 2.41
N LEU A 254 -12.40 5.82 1.41
CA LEU A 254 -11.33 6.83 1.47
C LEU A 254 -11.88 8.26 1.52
N ALA A 255 -13.00 8.55 0.86
CA ALA A 255 -13.65 9.85 0.93
C ALA A 255 -14.32 10.09 2.30
N GLU A 256 -14.97 9.06 2.85
CA GLU A 256 -15.62 9.11 4.16
C GLU A 256 -14.62 9.28 5.30
N ALA A 257 -13.49 8.55 5.25
CA ALA A 257 -12.45 8.55 6.28
C ALA A 257 -11.81 9.93 6.55
N GLN A 258 -11.86 10.84 5.56
CA GLN A 258 -11.23 12.16 5.62
C GLN A 258 -12.21 13.33 5.80
N THR A 259 -13.49 13.03 6.04
CA THR A 259 -14.57 14.03 6.21
C THR A 259 -14.24 15.04 7.32
N ASN A 260 -13.73 14.55 8.44
CA ASN A 260 -13.40 15.35 9.62
C ASN A 260 -11.96 15.92 9.63
N PHE A 261 -11.17 15.70 8.58
CA PHE A 261 -9.81 16.22 8.54
C PHE A 261 -9.81 17.76 8.45
N PRO A 262 -8.74 18.44 8.89
CA PRO A 262 -8.65 19.89 8.75
C PRO A 262 -8.78 20.34 7.28
N THR A 263 -9.48 21.45 7.05
CA THR A 263 -9.38 22.21 5.80
C THR A 263 -8.14 23.11 5.86
N GLU A 264 -7.67 23.59 4.70
CA GLU A 264 -6.58 24.60 4.71
C GLU A 264 -6.94 25.84 5.55
N GLN A 265 -8.21 26.26 5.56
CA GLN A 265 -8.67 27.40 6.36
C GLN A 265 -8.46 27.17 7.86
N ASP A 266 -8.57 25.92 8.32
CA ASP A 266 -8.34 25.54 9.71
C ASP A 266 -6.84 25.60 10.07
N SER A 267 -5.96 25.23 9.15
CA SER A 267 -4.50 25.29 9.35
C SER A 267 -3.92 26.70 9.28
N GLU A 268 -4.45 27.59 8.42
CA GLU A 268 -4.02 28.99 8.33
C GLU A 268 -4.48 29.81 9.56
N ALA A 269 -5.69 29.57 10.07
CA ALA A 269 -6.20 30.21 11.28
C ALA A 269 -5.36 29.87 12.54
N THR A 270 -4.90 28.62 12.63
CA THR A 270 -4.06 28.14 13.75
C THR A 270 -2.65 28.74 13.73
N THR A 271 -2.15 29.12 12.55
CA THR A 271 -0.82 29.73 12.38
C THR A 271 -0.86 31.23 12.70
N ASN A 272 -1.95 31.92 12.33
CA ASN A 272 -2.12 33.35 12.61
C ASN A 272 -2.52 33.67 14.06
N SER A 273 -2.98 32.70 14.85
CA SER A 273 -3.28 32.91 16.28
C SER A 273 -2.07 32.71 17.21
N LYS A 274 -0.89 32.38 16.65
CA LYS A 274 0.36 32.16 17.38
C LYS A 274 1.43 33.23 17.11
N LEU A 275 1.03 34.36 16.52
CA LEU A 275 1.86 35.56 16.33
C LEU A 275 1.32 36.72 17.16
#